data_AF-A0A845R0V7-F1
#
_entry.id   AF-A0A845R0V7-F1
#
_cell.length_a   1.000
_cell.length_b   1.000
_cell.length_c   1.000
_cell.angle_alpha   90.00
_cell.angle_beta   90.00
_cell.angle_gamma   90.00
#
_symmetry.space_group_name_H-M   'P 1'
#
loop_
_entity.id
_entity.type
_entity.pdbx_description
1 polymer ?
#
loop_
_entity_poly.entity_id
_entity_poly.type
_entity_poly.pdbx_seq_one_letter_code
_entity_poly.pdbx_strand_id
1 'polypeptide(L)' 'MKAQKINIMLILLGVIIIFLEFNHFMFDGILGWLLTSLGAILIIVGVFYKSNNPIGLLLKMIFGLL' A
#
# COMPACT_ATOMS: atom_id res chain seq x y z
N MET A 1 -0.41 18.83 3.77
CA MET A 1 -1.76 18.23 3.55
C MET A 1 -1.94 17.50 2.22
N LYS A 2 -1.64 18.07 1.04
CA LYS A 2 -1.89 17.39 -0.26
C LYS A 2 -1.07 16.09 -0.46
N ALA A 3 0.23 16.11 -0.16
CA ALA A 3 1.10 14.95 -0.31
C ALA A 3 0.69 13.77 0.59
N GLN A 4 0.31 14.05 1.85
CA GLN A 4 -0.14 13.02 2.80
C GLN A 4 -1.39 12.27 2.33
N LYS A 5 -2.34 12.95 1.65
CA LYS A 5 -3.52 12.28 1.08
C LYS A 5 -3.13 11.31 -0.03
N ILE A 6 -2.19 11.71 -0.89
CA ILE A 6 -1.67 10.87 -1.98
C ILE A 6 -0.95 9.64 -1.41
N ASN A 7 -0.13 9.82 -0.38
CA ASN A 7 0.54 8.72 0.32
C ASN A 7 -0.44 7.67 0.84
N ILE A 8 -1.48 8.13 1.56
CA ILE A 8 -2.50 7.24 2.11
C ILE A 8 -3.27 6.54 0.98
N MET A 9 -3.60 7.24 -0.10
CA MET A 9 -4.25 6.64 -1.28
C MET A 9 -3.38 5.55 -1.92
N LEU A 10 -2.07 5.78 -2.06
CA LEU A 10 -1.14 4.79 -2.61
C LEU A 10 -1.02 3.55 -1.72
N ILE A 11 -0.93 3.74 -0.39
CA ILE A 11 -0.90 2.63 0.56
C ILE A 11 -2.19 1.81 0.47
N LEU A 12 -3.35 2.48 0.50
CA LEU A 12 -4.66 1.81 0.39
C LEU A 12 -4.79 1.04 -0.93
N LEU A 13 -4.37 1.65 -2.05
CA LEU A 13 -4.42 1.01 -3.35
C LEU A 13 -3.55 -0.26 -3.38
N GLY A 14 -2.32 -0.18 -2.85
CA GLY A 14 -1.43 -1.34 -2.78
C GLY A 14 -1.97 -2.46 -1.89
N VAL A 15 -2.57 -2.12 -0.74
CA VAL A 15 -3.23 -3.08 0.15
C VAL A 15 -4.43 -3.74 -0.54
N ILE A 16 -5.26 -2.98 -1.26
CA ILE A 16 -6.41 -3.52 -2.00
C ILE A 16 -5.94 -4.47 -3.11
N ILE A 17 -4.88 -4.12 -3.84
CA ILE A 17 -4.34 -4.97 -4.91
C ILE A 17 -3.87 -6.32 -4.35
N ILE A 18 -3.08 -6.30 -3.27
CA ILE A 18 -2.62 -7.52 -2.61
C ILE A 18 -3.81 -8.30 -2.05
N PHE A 19 -4.75 -7.62 -1.40
CA PHE A 19 -5.93 -8.28 -0.85
C PHE A 19 -6.76 -8.99 -1.93
N LEU A 20 -7.00 -8.34 -3.06
CA LEU A 20 -7.73 -8.92 -4.19
C LEU A 20 -6.97 -10.08 -4.85
N GLU A 21 -5.64 -9.97 -4.95
CA GLU A 21 -4.82 -11.06 -5.47
C GLU A 21 -4.94 -12.32 -4.61
N PHE A 22 -4.79 -12.19 -3.29
CA PHE A 22 -4.83 -13.34 -2.37
C PHE A 22 -6.25 -13.88 -2.12
N ASN A 23 -7.30 -13.04 -2.21
CA ASN A 23 -8.67 -13.45 -1.83
C ASN A 23 -9.60 -13.74 -3.03
N HIS A 24 -9.31 -13.20 -4.21
CA HIS A 24 -10.24 -13.31 -5.35
C HIS A 24 -9.59 -13.91 -6.58
N PHE A 25 -8.41 -13.42 -6.97
CA PHE A 25 -7.80 -13.86 -8.23
C PHE A 25 -6.98 -15.14 -8.08
N MET A 26 -6.17 -15.25 -7.02
CA MET A 26 -5.27 -16.38 -6.77
C MET A 26 -4.46 -16.75 -8.02
N PHE A 27 -3.89 -15.75 -8.69
CA PHE A 27 -3.09 -16.00 -9.89
C PHE A 27 -1.81 -16.76 -9.54
N ASP A 28 -1.59 -17.90 -10.21
CA ASP A 28 -0.37 -18.65 -10.06
C ASP A 28 0.78 -18.14 -10.95
N GLY A 29 2.00 -18.45 -10.54
CA GLY A 29 3.20 -18.16 -11.33
C GLY A 29 3.46 -16.68 -11.53
N ILE A 30 4.06 -16.32 -12.67
CA ILE A 30 4.63 -14.98 -12.91
C ILE A 30 3.60 -13.86 -12.70
N LEU A 31 2.32 -14.09 -13.04
CA LEU A 31 1.28 -13.07 -12.97
C LEU A 31 0.94 -12.67 -11.52
N GLY A 32 0.81 -13.65 -10.62
CA GLY A 32 0.57 -13.38 -9.19
C GLY A 32 1.75 -12.66 -8.55
N TRP A 33 2.97 -13.14 -8.84
CA TRP A 33 4.20 -12.47 -8.39
C TRP A 33 4.28 -11.01 -8.88
N LEU A 34 3.86 -10.73 -10.12
CA LEU A 34 3.81 -9.38 -10.67
C LEU A 34 2.79 -8.49 -9.95
N LEU A 35 1.59 -8.99 -9.71
CA LEU A 35 0.52 -8.23 -9.05
C LEU A 35 0.87 -7.94 -7.58
N THR A 36 1.38 -8.96 -6.88
CA THR A 36 1.83 -8.85 -5.49
C THR A 36 3.00 -7.88 -5.35
N SER A 37 3.99 -7.95 -6.25
CA SER A 37 5.11 -7.00 -6.25
C SER A 37 4.68 -5.57 -6.60
N LEU A 38 3.75 -5.38 -7.54
CA LEU A 38 3.13 -4.08 -7.83
C LEU A 38 2.44 -3.48 -6.59
N GLY A 39 1.64 -4.28 -5.88
CA GLY A 39 0.98 -3.83 -4.65
C GLY A 39 1.99 -3.45 -3.57
N ALA A 40 3.05 -4.25 -3.39
CA ALA A 40 4.11 -3.96 -2.43
C ALA A 40 4.87 -2.67 -2.76
N ILE A 41 5.20 -2.44 -4.04
CA ILE A 41 5.84 -1.20 -4.50
C ILE A 41 4.95 0.00 -4.21
N LEU A 42 3.64 -0.09 -4.46
CA LEU A 42 2.71 1.00 -4.16
C LEU A 42 2.66 1.33 -2.67
N ILE A 43 2.70 0.32 -1.79
CA ILE A 43 2.78 0.53 -0.34
C ILE A 43 4.08 1.23 0.03
N ILE A 44 5.22 0.74 -0.47
CA ILE A 44 6.54 1.33 -0.18
C ILE A 44 6.57 2.78 -0.66
N VAL A 45 6.16 3.04 -1.91
CA VAL A 45 6.08 4.40 -2.44
C VAL A 45 5.13 5.23 -1.59
N GLY A 46 3.95 4.75 -1.23
CA GLY A 46 3.02 5.51 -0.39
C GLY A 46 3.58 5.84 1.00
N VAL A 47 4.36 4.94 1.61
CA VAL A 47 5.00 5.17 2.92
C VAL A 47 6.11 6.23 2.82
N PHE A 48 6.98 6.11 1.82
CA PHE A 48 8.20 6.90 1.70
C PHE A 48 8.07 8.16 0.83
N TYR A 49 7.05 8.25 -0.02
CA TYR A 49 6.90 9.35 -0.97
C TYR A 49 6.68 10.67 -0.23
N LYS A 50 7.65 11.58 -0.31
CA LYS A 50 7.53 12.95 0.24
C LYS A 50 7.07 12.98 1.71
N SER A 51 7.36 11.91 2.46
CA SER A 51 6.98 11.75 3.86
C SER A 51 8.14 12.14 4.75
N ASN A 52 7.97 13.19 5.56
CA ASN A 52 8.98 13.58 6.56
C ASN A 52 9.02 12.61 7.76
N ASN A 53 7.99 11.76 7.92
CA ASN A 53 7.94 10.76 8.99
C ASN A 53 7.12 9.52 8.52
N PRO A 54 7.73 8.59 7.77
CA PRO A 54 7.06 7.41 7.21
C PRO A 54 6.49 6.49 8.30
N ILE A 55 7.23 6.28 9.38
CA ILE A 55 6.80 5.43 10.52
C ILE A 55 5.62 6.09 11.24
N GLY A 56 5.67 7.40 11.47
CA GLY A 56 4.57 8.16 12.06
C GLY A 56 3.29 8.11 11.22
N LEU A 57 3.40 8.03 9.88
CA LEU A 57 2.25 7.88 8.99
C LEU A 57 1.62 6.50 9.12
N LEU A 58 2.42 5.43 9.18
CA LEU A 58 1.94 4.06 9.42
C LEU A 58 1.27 3.93 10.79
N LEU A 59 1.90 4.43 11.85
CA LEU A 59 1.31 4.41 13.19
C LEU A 59 0.00 5.20 13.24
N LYS A 60 -0.10 6.33 12.54
CA LYS A 60 -1.34 7.10 12.45
C LYS A 60 -2.44 6.38 11.67
N MET A 61 -2.08 5.56 10.68
CA MET A 61 -3.05 4.71 9.96
C MET A 61 -3.53 3.53 10.80
N ILE A 62 -2.66 2.94 11.63
CA ILE A 62 -3.00 1.77 12.46
C ILE A 62 -3.74 2.20 13.74
N PHE A 63 -3.21 3.19 14.45
CA PHE A 63 -3.71 3.63 15.76
C PHE A 63 -4.61 4.85 15.70
N GLY A 64 -4.55 5.67 14.65
CA GLY A 64 -5.42 6.84 14.51
C GLY A 64 -6.77 6.54 13.86
N LEU A 65 -7.01 5.28 13.48
CA LEU A 65 -8.27 4.75 12.97
C LEU A 65 -9.05 3.96 14.05
N LEU A 66 -8.50 3.91 15.28
CA LEU A 66 -9.06 3.32 16.50
C LEU A 66 -9.43 4.46 17.45
#